data_AF-A0A941ESA5-F1
#
_entry.id   AF-A0A941ESA5-F1
#
_cell.length_a   1.000
_cell.length_b   1.000
_cell.length_c   1.000
_cell.angle_alpha   90.00
_cell.angle_beta   90.00
_cell.angle_gamma   90.00
#
_symmetry.space_group_name_H-M   'P 1'
#
loop_
_entity.id
_entity.type
_entity.pdbx_description
1 polymer ?
#
loop_
_entity_poly.entity_id
_entity_poly.type
_entity_poly.pdbx_seq_one_letter_code
_entity_poly.pdbx_strand_id
1 'polypeptide(L)'
;MIDAEIRRFALASLREMNFDVEGLDDDSLLGPAGADLDSVALAELGIRVEDRFGVTFADDEAEQLAAMTIGEFCQAVAGLLAAAPTAGS
;
A
#
# COMPACT_ATOMS: atom_id res chain seq x y z
N MET A 1 2.27 -12.28 10.57
CA MET A 1 2.03 -10.86 10.91
C MET A 1 1.29 -10.24 9.75
N ILE A 2 0.25 -9.44 9.99
CA ILE A 2 -0.62 -8.92 8.91
C ILE A 2 0.15 -8.02 7.94
N ASP A 3 1.18 -7.35 8.47
CA ASP A 3 2.17 -6.58 7.74
C ASP A 3 2.80 -7.37 6.56
N ALA A 4 3.38 -8.54 6.84
CA ALA A 4 3.99 -9.36 5.79
C ALA A 4 3.01 -9.78 4.67
N GLU A 5 1.71 -9.92 5.00
CA GLU A 5 0.68 -10.24 4.00
C GLU A 5 0.34 -9.01 3.13
N ILE A 6 0.24 -7.83 3.73
CA ILE A 6 0.01 -6.56 3.01
C ILE A 6 1.20 -6.28 2.08
N ARG A 7 2.43 -6.39 2.56
CA ARG A 7 3.64 -6.23 1.74
C ARG A 7 3.64 -7.21 0.57
N ARG A 8 3.37 -8.50 0.83
CA ARG A 8 3.30 -9.52 -0.23
C ARG A 8 2.24 -9.18 -1.27
N PHE A 9 1.07 -8.74 -0.83
CA PHE A 9 -0.02 -8.36 -1.72
C PHE A 9 0.31 -7.11 -2.55
N ALA A 10 0.93 -6.10 -1.94
CA ALA A 10 1.37 -4.91 -2.64
C ALA A 10 2.38 -5.26 -3.73
N LEU A 11 3.45 -6.00 -3.40
CA LEU A 11 4.46 -6.43 -4.37
C LEU A 11 3.88 -7.34 -5.47
N ALA A 12 2.91 -8.21 -5.12
CA ALA A 12 2.21 -9.01 -6.12
C ALA A 12 1.38 -8.13 -7.08
N SER A 13 0.66 -7.15 -6.56
CA SER A 13 -0.14 -6.20 -7.35
C SER A 13 0.73 -5.40 -8.30
N LEU A 14 1.87 -4.91 -7.81
CA LEU A 14 2.88 -4.20 -8.60
C LEU A 14 3.43 -5.07 -9.73
N ARG A 15 3.78 -6.32 -9.44
CA ARG A 15 4.21 -7.28 -10.47
C ARG A 15 3.12 -7.55 -11.51
N GLU A 16 1.86 -7.64 -11.11
CA GLU A 16 0.73 -7.75 -12.06
C GLU A 16 0.55 -6.50 -12.92
N MET A 17 0.93 -5.33 -12.39
CA MET A 17 0.98 -4.06 -13.10
C MET A 17 2.25 -3.87 -13.94
N ASN A 18 3.10 -4.91 -14.07
CA ASN A 18 4.37 -4.89 -14.80
C ASN A 18 5.46 -3.99 -14.18
N PHE A 19 5.43 -3.80 -12.86
CA PHE A 19 6.50 -3.16 -12.10
C PHE A 19 7.54 -4.17 -11.61
N ASP A 20 8.79 -3.72 -11.54
CA ASP A 20 9.87 -4.49 -10.94
C ASP A 20 9.85 -4.32 -9.42
N VAL A 21 9.73 -5.44 -8.72
CA VAL A 21 9.67 -5.49 -7.25
C VAL A 21 10.88 -6.21 -6.66
N GLU A 22 11.87 -6.52 -7.49
CA GLU A 22 13.00 -7.34 -7.12
C GLU A 22 14.02 -6.49 -6.35
N GLY A 23 14.13 -6.74 -5.04
CA GLY A 23 14.99 -5.95 -4.15
C GLY A 23 14.29 -4.81 -3.41
N LEU A 24 12.96 -4.70 -3.52
CA LEU A 24 12.19 -3.78 -2.69
C LEU A 24 12.01 -4.33 -1.27
N ASP A 25 12.47 -3.53 -0.30
CA ASP A 25 12.36 -3.79 1.13
C ASP A 25 11.48 -2.75 1.84
N ASP A 26 11.21 -2.99 3.12
CA ASP A 26 10.38 -2.09 3.94
C ASP A 26 10.91 -0.66 4.02
N ASP A 27 12.22 -0.44 3.84
CA ASP A 27 12.85 0.88 3.77
C ASP A 27 12.75 1.53 2.37
N SER A 28 12.28 0.80 1.35
CA SER A 28 12.13 1.33 0.00
C SER A 28 10.92 2.25 -0.11
N LEU A 29 11.08 3.38 -0.77
CA LEU A 29 9.97 4.32 -1.04
C LEU A 29 8.98 3.74 -2.04
N LEU A 30 7.70 4.03 -1.88
CA LEU A 30 6.68 3.66 -2.88
C LEU A 30 6.75 4.55 -4.12
N GLY A 31 7.09 5.83 -3.98
CA GLY A 31 7.16 6.76 -5.10
C GLY A 31 8.33 6.53 -6.08
N PRO A 32 8.61 7.52 -6.95
CA PRO A 32 9.67 7.45 -7.99
C PRO A 32 11.08 7.17 -7.46
N ALA A 33 11.32 7.41 -6.16
CA ALA A 33 12.61 7.18 -5.53
C ALA A 33 12.85 5.72 -5.09
N GLY A 34 11.84 4.84 -5.19
CA GLY A 34 11.96 3.42 -4.85
C GLY A 34 11.23 2.53 -5.86
N ALA A 35 9.97 2.17 -5.60
CA ALA A 35 9.16 1.28 -6.43
C ALA A 35 8.67 1.90 -7.76
N ASP A 36 9.07 3.15 -8.03
CA ASP A 36 8.75 3.90 -9.24
C ASP A 36 7.25 4.08 -9.49
N LEU A 37 6.45 4.22 -8.43
CA LEU A 37 5.00 4.34 -8.59
C LEU A 37 4.59 5.77 -8.92
N ASP A 38 3.99 5.95 -10.09
CA ASP A 38 3.25 7.14 -10.46
C ASP A 38 1.96 7.29 -9.65
N SER A 39 1.38 8.50 -9.67
CA SER A 39 0.10 8.82 -9.01
C SER A 39 -1.03 7.83 -9.36
N VAL A 40 -1.07 7.38 -10.62
CA VAL A 40 -2.05 6.40 -11.12
C VAL A 40 -1.79 5.01 -10.52
N ALA A 41 -0.53 4.59 -10.45
CA ALA A 41 -0.16 3.30 -9.89
C ALA A 41 -0.43 3.25 -8.38
N LEU A 42 -0.16 4.34 -7.66
CA LEU A 42 -0.47 4.49 -6.24
C LEU A 42 -1.98 4.44 -5.98
N ALA A 43 -2.78 5.16 -6.77
CA ALA A 43 -4.23 5.12 -6.68
C ALA A 43 -4.78 3.70 -6.95
N GLU A 44 -4.30 3.02 -7.99
CA GLU A 44 -4.73 1.66 -8.30
C GLU A 44 -4.31 0.65 -7.22
N LEU A 45 -3.09 0.78 -6.69
CA LEU A 45 -2.59 -0.04 -5.59
C LEU A 45 -3.45 0.17 -4.33
N GLY A 46 -3.78 1.43 -4.02
CA GLY A 46 -4.70 1.81 -2.93
C GLY A 46 -6.03 1.09 -3.08
N ILE A 47 -6.70 1.22 -4.23
CA ILE A 47 -8.00 0.59 -4.52
C ILE A 47 -7.93 -0.94 -4.35
N ARG A 48 -6.87 -1.59 -4.85
CA ARG A 48 -6.71 -3.05 -4.69
C ARG A 48 -6.52 -3.46 -3.23
N VAL A 49 -5.80 -2.66 -2.44
CA VAL A 49 -5.60 -2.91 -1.01
C VAL A 49 -6.89 -2.66 -0.23
N GLU A 50 -7.64 -1.60 -0.56
CA GLU A 50 -8.96 -1.31 0.00
C GLU A 50 -9.94 -2.46 -0.24
N ASP A 51 -10.03 -2.95 -1.48
CA ASP A 51 -10.87 -4.10 -1.83
C ASP A 51 -10.45 -5.38 -1.10
N ARG A 52 -9.13 -5.65 -1.07
CA ARG A 52 -8.59 -6.88 -0.47
C ARG A 52 -8.74 -6.94 1.05
N PHE A 53 -8.50 -5.82 1.72
CA PHE A 53 -8.40 -5.74 3.17
C PHE A 53 -9.64 -5.07 3.82
N GLY A 54 -10.53 -4.50 3.02
CA GLY A 54 -11.71 -3.77 3.50
C GLY A 54 -11.35 -2.48 4.22
N VAL A 55 -10.23 -1.86 3.85
CA VAL A 55 -9.79 -0.55 4.38
C VAL A 55 -10.24 0.57 3.44
N THR A 56 -10.17 1.82 3.91
CA THR A 56 -10.44 3.00 3.07
C THR A 56 -9.32 4.00 3.27
N PHE A 57 -8.65 4.38 2.18
CA PHE A 57 -7.70 5.49 2.18
C PHE A 57 -8.42 6.79 1.86
N ALA A 58 -7.87 7.91 2.32
CA ALA A 58 -8.38 9.21 1.92
C ALA A 58 -7.95 9.52 0.48
N ASP A 59 -8.81 10.22 -0.28
CA ASP A 59 -8.60 10.54 -1.71
C ASP A 59 -7.29 11.33 -1.97
N ASP A 60 -6.81 12.08 -0.97
CA ASP A 60 -5.58 12.89 -1.04
C ASP A 60 -4.29 12.11 -0.65
N GLU A 61 -4.40 10.83 -0.28
CA GLU A 61 -3.26 10.07 0.24
C GLU A 61 -2.27 9.66 -0.84
N ALA A 62 -2.56 9.74 -2.14
CA ALA A 62 -1.62 9.32 -3.18
C ALA A 62 -0.26 10.03 -3.09
N GLU A 63 -0.24 11.34 -2.81
CA GLU A 63 1.00 12.09 -2.60
C GLU A 63 1.71 11.67 -1.30
N GLN A 64 0.95 11.36 -0.25
CA GLN A 64 1.49 10.88 1.03
C GLN A 64 2.07 9.47 0.91
N LEU A 65 1.38 8.58 0.20
CA LEU A 65 1.83 7.23 -0.12
C LEU A 65 3.14 7.26 -0.92
N ALA A 66 3.27 8.17 -1.88
CA ALA A 66 4.51 8.36 -2.64
C ALA A 66 5.70 8.75 -1.75
N ALA A 67 5.44 9.51 -0.68
CA ALA A 67 6.44 9.96 0.29
C ALA A 67 6.74 8.91 1.38
N MET A 68 5.94 7.86 1.48
CA MET A 68 6.10 6.78 2.45
C MET A 68 6.97 5.64 1.91
N THR A 69 7.56 4.90 2.85
CA THR A 69 8.19 3.61 2.58
C THR A 69 7.17 2.47 2.51
N ILE A 70 7.55 1.35 1.90
CA ILE A 70 6.73 0.13 1.83
C ILE A 70 6.37 -0.34 3.24
N GLY A 71 7.29 -0.24 4.19
CA GLY A 71 7.05 -0.54 5.60
C GLY A 71 6.00 0.39 6.21
N GLU A 72 6.14 1.70 6.02
CA GLU A 72 5.17 2.68 6.53
C GLU A 72 3.77 2.51 5.95
N PHE A 73 3.66 2.26 4.64
CA PHE A 73 2.37 1.93 4.01
C PHE A 73 1.74 0.70 4.62
N CYS A 74 2.55 -0.33 4.82
CA CYS A 74 2.13 -1.58 5.38
C CYS A 74 1.65 -1.42 6.84
N GLN A 75 2.35 -0.60 7.63
CA GLN A 75 1.91 -0.21 8.97
C GLN A 75 0.63 0.62 8.95
N ALA A 76 0.46 1.54 8.00
CA ALA A 76 -0.76 2.32 7.85
C ALA A 76 -1.96 1.41 7.60
N VAL A 77 -1.85 0.46 6.67
CA VAL A 77 -2.90 -0.54 6.37
C VAL A 77 -3.17 -1.43 7.58
N ALA A 78 -2.12 -1.93 8.25
CA ALA A 78 -2.27 -2.73 9.45
C ALA A 78 -2.96 -1.94 10.58
N GLY A 79 -2.67 -0.65 10.69
CA GLY A 79 -3.32 0.29 11.60
C GLY A 79 -4.80 0.46 11.29
N LEU A 80 -5.16 0.64 10.01
CA LEU A 80 -6.56 0.72 9.55
C LEU A 80 -7.32 -0.58 9.84
N LEU A 81 -6.71 -1.73 9.56
CA LEU A 81 -7.26 -3.05 9.86
C LEU A 81 -7.49 -3.26 11.37
N ALA A 82 -6.54 -2.83 12.21
CA ALA A 82 -6.67 -2.92 13.66
C ALA A 82 -7.69 -1.91 14.22
N ALA A 83 -7.79 -0.74 13.59
CA ALA A 83 -8.72 0.34 13.90
C ALA A 83 -10.09 0.17 13.25
N ALA A 84 -10.36 -0.97 12.61
CA ALA A 84 -11.67 -1.35 12.10
C ALA A 84 -12.53 -2.18 13.12
N PRO A 85 -12.64 -1.86 14.44
CA PRO A 85 -13.73 -2.41 15.21
C PRO A 85 -14.97 -1.55 14.97
N THR A 86 -15.99 -2.14 14.34
CA THR A 86 -17.39 -1.75 14.58
C THR A 86 -17.82 -0.37 14.05
N ALA A 87 -17.72 -0.10 12.75
CA ALA A 87 -18.65 0.85 12.10
C ALA A 87 -19.96 0.10 11.75
N GLY A 88 -20.54 -0.52 12.77
CA GLY A 88 -21.91 -1.02 12.78
C GLY A 88 -22.64 -0.25 13.87
N SER A 89 -23.38 0.77 13.48
CA SER A 89 -24.48 1.39 14.23
C SER A 89 -25.42 2.03 13.24
#